data_AF-A0A8K0KNV4-F1
#
_entry.id   AF-A0A8K0KNV4-F1
#
_cell.length_a   1.000
_cell.length_b   1.000
_cell.length_c   1.000
_cell.angle_alpha   90.00
_cell.angle_beta   90.00
_cell.angle_gamma   90.00
#
_symmetry.space_group_name_H-M   'P 1'
#
loop_
_entity.id
_entity.type
_entity.pdbx_description
1 polymer ?
#
loop_
_entity_poly.entity_id
_entity_poly.type
_entity_poly.pdbx_seq_one_letter_code
_entity_poly.pdbx_strand_id
1 'polypeptide(L)'
;MKCRCPFIHTMHQNLISDTQKTKPDTTLFYNANKIGVGIMDSMCRKYSTRSATRWRPATVFFYTLDLTSINSWVLFKKATR
;
A
#
# COMPACT_ATOMS: atom_id res chain seq x y z
N MET A 1 4.50 27.25 -5.61
CA MET A 1 3.70 26.18 -6.26
C MET A 1 2.75 25.59 -5.23
N LYS A 2 1.44 25.74 -5.42
CA LYS A 2 0.41 25.35 -4.44
C LYS A 2 -0.10 23.96 -4.86
N CYS A 3 0.41 22.90 -4.23
CA CYS A 3 -0.07 21.53 -4.46
C CYS A 3 -1.49 21.40 -3.90
N ARG A 4 -2.50 21.57 -4.76
CA ARG A 4 -3.91 21.35 -4.41
C ARG A 4 -4.28 19.94 -4.86
N CYS A 5 -4.18 18.97 -3.93
CA CYS A 5 -4.69 17.62 -4.13
C CYS A 5 -6.07 17.53 -3.45
N PRO A 6 -7.18 17.37 -4.20
CA PRO A 6 -8.50 17.20 -3.59
C PRO A 6 -8.59 15.80 -2.97
N PHE A 7 -8.56 15.73 -1.65
CA PHE A 7 -8.84 14.49 -0.90
C PHE A 7 -10.29 14.53 -0.43
N ILE A 8 -11.05 13.47 -0.73
CA ILE A 8 -12.43 13.29 -0.25
C ILE A 8 -12.35 12.36 0.96
N HIS A 9 -12.67 12.89 2.16
CA HIS A 9 -12.68 12.13 3.41
C HIS A 9 -14.08 12.19 4.03
N THR A 10 -14.72 11.04 4.23
CA THR A 10 -16.09 10.92 4.77
C THR A 10 -16.19 11.28 6.26
N MET A 11 -15.09 11.18 7.00
CA MET A 11 -15.03 11.39 8.45
C MET A 11 -14.56 12.79 8.85
N HIS A 12 -14.17 13.63 7.88
CA HIS A 12 -13.40 14.84 8.17
C HIS A 12 -14.15 16.11 7.77
N GLN A 13 -15.14 16.49 8.56
CA GLN A 13 -16.02 17.60 8.22
C GLN A 13 -15.45 19.00 8.55
N ASN A 14 -14.36 19.12 9.34
CA ASN A 14 -13.75 20.42 9.69
C ASN A 14 -12.25 20.31 10.01
N LEU A 15 -11.35 20.46 9.03
CA LEU A 15 -9.91 20.70 9.27
C LEU A 15 -9.55 22.00 8.56
N ILE A 16 -9.79 23.11 9.24
CA ILE A 16 -9.22 24.39 8.88
C ILE A 16 -7.79 24.37 9.44
N SER A 17 -6.82 24.00 8.62
CA SER A 17 -5.41 24.20 8.95
C SER A 17 -5.05 25.66 8.66
N ASP A 18 -5.21 26.51 9.66
CA ASP A 18 -4.74 27.89 9.68
C ASP A 18 -3.21 27.93 9.82
N THR A 19 -2.48 27.67 8.73
CA THR A 19 -1.11 28.20 8.57
C THR A 19 -0.63 27.98 7.13
N GLN A 20 -0.20 29.06 6.47
CA GLN A 20 0.14 29.10 5.03
C GLN A 20 1.35 28.25 4.58
N LYS A 21 1.88 27.33 5.40
CA LYS A 21 3.06 26.50 5.06
C LYS A 21 2.97 25.02 5.42
N THR A 22 1.97 24.60 6.19
CA THR A 22 1.85 23.22 6.70
C THR A 22 0.89 22.43 5.82
N LYS A 23 1.31 21.21 5.41
CA LYS A 23 0.44 20.29 4.66
C LYS A 23 -0.80 20.01 5.53
N PRO A 24 -2.02 20.05 4.99
CA PRO A 24 -3.22 19.79 5.79
C PRO A 24 -3.16 18.38 6.38
N ASP A 25 -3.59 18.22 7.63
CA ASP A 25 -3.48 16.96 8.38
C ASP A 25 -4.15 15.78 7.66
N THR A 26 -5.19 16.04 6.86
CA THR A 26 -5.81 15.04 5.98
C THR A 26 -4.84 14.45 4.96
N THR A 27 -3.94 15.27 4.40
CA THR A 27 -2.91 14.83 3.44
C THR A 27 -1.83 14.02 4.14
N LEU A 28 -1.44 14.39 5.36
CA LEU A 28 -0.47 13.64 6.14
C LEU A 28 -1.04 12.28 6.55
N PHE A 29 -2.28 12.24 7.05
CA PHE A 29 -2.99 11.01 7.41
C PHE A 29 -3.19 10.08 6.21
N TYR A 30 -3.61 10.62 5.07
CA TYR A 30 -3.74 9.83 3.84
C TYR A 30 -2.39 9.27 3.38
N ASN A 31 -1.35 10.09 3.34
CA ASN A 31 -0.03 9.64 2.90
C ASN A 31 0.57 8.60 3.85
N ALA A 32 0.32 8.69 5.15
CA ALA A 32 0.76 7.67 6.11
C ALA A 32 0.12 6.30 5.84
N ASN A 33 -1.17 6.26 5.50
CA ASN A 33 -1.92 5.01 5.33
C ASN A 33 -1.94 4.48 3.88
N LYS A 34 -1.67 5.31 2.87
CA LYS A 34 -1.68 4.90 1.45
C LYS A 34 -0.56 3.92 1.08
N ILE A 35 0.54 3.91 1.84
CA ILE A 35 1.79 3.24 1.46
C ILE A 35 1.70 1.70 1.58
N GLY A 36 0.77 1.16 2.38
CA GLY A 36 0.73 -0.26 2.73
C GLY A 36 0.69 -1.21 1.53
N VAL A 37 -0.19 -0.97 0.55
CA VAL A 37 -0.28 -1.79 -0.66
C VAL A 37 0.97 -1.67 -1.54
N GLY A 38 1.59 -0.49 -1.58
CA GLY A 38 2.83 -0.27 -2.34
C GLY A 38 4.02 -1.04 -1.78
N ILE A 39 4.12 -1.16 -0.45
CA ILE A 39 5.15 -1.98 0.19
C ILE A 39 4.93 -3.46 -0.17
N MET A 40 3.69 -3.94 -0.08
CA MET A 40 3.34 -5.32 -0.46
C MET A 40 3.68 -5.60 -1.93
N ASP A 41 3.32 -4.72 -2.87
CA ASP A 41 3.67 -4.87 -4.30
C ASP A 41 5.19 -4.89 -4.52
N SER A 42 5.94 -4.03 -3.82
CA SER A 42 7.40 -4.02 -3.87
C SER A 42 8.01 -5.35 -3.40
N MET A 43 7.44 -5.95 -2.35
CA MET A 43 7.86 -7.25 -1.84
C MET A 43 7.51 -8.37 -2.82
N CYS A 44 6.29 -8.38 -3.38
CA CYS A 44 5.91 -9.31 -4.43
C CYS A 44 6.89 -9.27 -5.61
N ARG A 45 7.33 -8.10 -6.06
CA ARG A 45 8.29 -7.98 -7.16
C ARG A 45 9.69 -8.50 -6.82
N LYS A 46 10.17 -8.27 -5.59
CA LYS A 46 11.52 -8.68 -5.15
C LYS A 46 11.62 -10.19 -4.93
N TYR A 47 10.56 -10.79 -4.41
CA TYR A 47 10.53 -12.21 -4.02
C TYR A 47 9.70 -13.07 -4.97
N SER A 48 9.27 -12.53 -6.12
CA SER A 48 8.47 -13.29 -7.08
C SER A 48 9.28 -14.45 -7.66
N THR A 49 8.71 -15.64 -7.66
CA THR A 49 9.26 -16.81 -8.38
C THR A 49 8.62 -16.97 -9.76
N ARG A 50 7.95 -15.93 -10.27
CA ARG A 50 7.20 -15.99 -11.52
C ARG A 50 8.17 -16.14 -12.70
N SER A 51 8.06 -17.25 -13.42
CA SER A 51 8.78 -17.46 -14.68
C SER A 51 7.95 -17.01 -15.88
N ALA A 52 8.61 -16.55 -16.94
CA ALA A 52 7.95 -16.11 -18.17
C ALA A 52 7.13 -17.27 -18.76
N THR A 53 5.80 -17.14 -18.70
CA THR A 53 4.86 -18.20 -19.11
C THR A 53 3.83 -17.62 -20.07
N ARG A 54 3.60 -18.30 -21.22
CA ARG A 54 2.59 -17.90 -22.22
C ARG A 54 1.15 -18.15 -21.75
N TRP A 55 1.00 -18.96 -20.71
CA TRP A 55 -0.28 -19.37 -20.15
C TRP A 55 -0.74 -18.42 -19.04
N ARG A 56 -1.78 -17.62 -19.31
CA ARG A 56 -2.34 -16.62 -18.37
C ARG A 56 -2.77 -17.22 -17.01
N PRO A 57 -3.35 -18.43 -16.92
CA PRO A 57 -3.75 -18.99 -15.63
C PRO A 57 -2.56 -19.24 -14.70
N ALA A 58 -1.43 -19.72 -15.23
CA ALA A 58 -0.20 -19.88 -14.45
C ALA A 58 0.29 -18.54 -13.88
N THR A 59 0.13 -17.44 -14.62
CA THR A 59 0.49 -16.11 -14.11
C THR A 59 -0.29 -15.77 -12.84
N VAL A 60 -1.60 -16.02 -12.82
CA VAL A 60 -2.47 -15.80 -11.66
C VAL A 60 -2.06 -16.69 -10.49
N PHE A 61 -1.76 -17.96 -10.75
CA PHE A 61 -1.27 -18.89 -9.74
C PHE A 61 0.01 -18.37 -9.05
N PHE A 62 1.01 -17.93 -9.82
CA PHE A 62 2.22 -17.34 -9.25
C PHE A 62 1.93 -16.05 -8.45
N TYR A 63 0.97 -15.21 -8.88
CA TYR A 63 0.54 -14.06 -8.07
C TYR A 63 -0.08 -14.47 -6.74
N THR A 64 -0.91 -15.51 -6.72
CA THR A 64 -1.50 -16.02 -5.48
C THR A 64 -0.46 -16.65 -4.56
N LEU A 65 0.56 -17.32 -5.11
CA LEU A 65 1.69 -17.86 -4.33
C LEU A 65 2.53 -16.75 -3.69
N ASP A 66 2.85 -15.69 -4.43
CA ASP A 66 3.63 -14.56 -3.90
C ASP A 66 2.87 -13.89 -2.73
N LEU A 67 1.56 -13.66 -2.89
CA LEU A 67 0.70 -13.07 -1.85
C LEU A 67 0.55 -13.95 -0.61
N THR A 68 0.31 -15.26 -0.80
CA THR A 68 0.19 -16.21 0.33
C THR A 68 1.49 -16.36 1.10
N SER A 69 2.63 -16.33 0.41
CA SER A 69 3.96 -16.40 1.03
C SER A 69 4.23 -15.19 1.93
N ILE A 70 3.93 -13.97 1.45
CA ILE A 70 4.08 -12.74 2.25
C ILE A 70 3.14 -12.77 3.46
N ASN A 71 1.88 -13.17 3.27
CA ASN A 71 0.92 -13.27 4.37
C ASN A 71 1.34 -14.29 5.42
N SER A 72 1.87 -15.43 5.00
CA SER A 72 2.38 -16.49 5.89
C SER A 72 3.60 -16.00 6.68
N TRP A 73 4.50 -15.24 6.04
CA TRP A 73 5.64 -14.63 6.72
C TRP A 73 5.22 -13.61 7.78
N VAL A 74 4.23 -12.76 7.49
CA VAL A 74 3.68 -11.83 8.47
C VAL A 74 3.08 -12.57 9.67
N LEU A 75 2.34 -13.66 9.43
CA LEU A 75 1.78 -14.49 10.51
C LEU A 75 2.90 -15.14 11.34
N PHE A 76 3.90 -15.73 10.70
CA PHE A 76 5.06 -16.31 11.39
C PHE A 76 5.79 -15.28 12.24
N LYS A 77 6.04 -14.07 11.72
CA LYS A 77 6.68 -12.98 12.46
C LYS A 77 5.86 -12.48 13.64
N LYS A 78 4.53 -12.64 13.62
CA LYS A 78 3.64 -12.34 14.75
C LYS A 78 3.60 -13.46 15.77
N ALA A 79 3.71 -14.72 15.35
CA ALA A 79 3.65 -15.88 16.23
C ALA A 79 4.96 -16.11 16.99
N THR A 80 6.11 -15.80 16.39
CA THR A 80 7.45 -15.98 16.98
C THR A 80 7.90 -14.77 17.82
N ARG A 81 7.01 -13.82 18.08
CA ARG A 81 7.30 -12.56 18.79
C ARG A 81 6.32 -12.39 19.93
#